data_AF-A0A9D8F6D7-F1
#
_entry.id   AF-A0A9D8F6D7-F1
#
_cell.length_a   1.000
_cell.length_b   1.000
_cell.length_c   1.000
_cell.angle_alpha   90.00
_cell.angle_beta   90.00
_cell.angle_gamma   90.00
#
_symmetry.space_group_name_H-M   'P 1'
#
loop_
_entity.id
_entity.type
_entity.pdbx_description
1 polymer ?
#
loop_
_entity_poly.entity_id
_entity_poly.type
_entity_poly.pdbx_seq_one_letter_code
_entity_poly.pdbx_strand_id
1 'polypeptide(L)'
;MMPDLMQVAPPTAAWSYNNAGFSVSGRVMEAVTGTSINQAVRDLIFTPLGLAHAGSTAGEFLVNRFAAGHGVRNGAPFLQRPFSPSVSVTAGDVGVCITDLLQYARFHLGDGTTPDGTLADPILLLEIVPEKNFAVGILTNSTTGWRLIQDVEREVLKQHHGATFPRNHAIAHRGLVETLPNVEPLATQPDPAPYVGRYLRPMNAVSVRVEGGRLVVQELPNGGEPRPVMPIAFFGPDRAVITDGNDRGQSIEFVRNAAGAVNWVRIVGRVAVRTN
;
A
#
# COMPACT_ATOMS: atom_id res chain seq x y z
N MET A 1 -4.14 -24.82 0.50
CA MET A 1 -3.21 -24.10 1.40
C MET A 1 -1.79 -24.42 0.97
N MET A 2 -0.87 -23.45 1.06
CA MET A 2 0.57 -23.68 0.85
C MET A 2 1.19 -23.98 2.22
N PRO A 3 1.33 -25.26 2.62
CA PRO A 3 1.59 -25.65 4.02
C PRO A 3 2.94 -25.17 4.56
N ASP A 4 3.91 -24.93 3.68
CA ASP A 4 5.27 -24.52 4.06
C ASP A 4 5.43 -23.00 4.20
N LEU A 5 4.39 -22.22 3.89
CA LEU A 5 4.41 -20.77 4.06
C LEU A 5 3.90 -20.37 5.44
N MET A 6 4.69 -19.56 6.14
CA MET A 6 4.34 -18.99 7.42
C MET A 6 2.99 -18.25 7.36
N GLN A 7 2.03 -18.68 8.16
CA GLN A 7 0.80 -17.96 8.40
C GLN A 7 1.02 -16.93 9.51
N VAL A 8 1.02 -15.65 9.14
CA VAL A 8 1.29 -14.56 10.10
C VAL A 8 0.12 -14.32 11.05
N ALA A 9 -1.12 -14.55 10.61
CA ALA A 9 -2.30 -14.47 11.46
C ALA A 9 -3.36 -15.47 10.98
N PRO A 10 -4.19 -16.02 11.88
CA PRO A 10 -5.46 -16.63 11.51
C PRO A 10 -6.30 -15.68 10.66
N PRO A 11 -7.18 -16.19 9.77
CA PRO A 11 -8.15 -15.34 9.08
C PRO A 11 -8.89 -14.46 10.08
N THR A 12 -9.19 -13.22 9.68
CA THR A 12 -9.88 -12.18 10.47
C THR A 12 -9.20 -11.73 11.78
N ALA A 13 -8.16 -12.41 12.27
CA ALA A 13 -7.51 -12.06 13.54
C ALA A 13 -6.67 -10.77 13.46
N ALA A 14 -6.09 -10.50 12.29
CA ALA A 14 -5.40 -9.26 12.01
C ALA A 14 -5.50 -8.92 10.52
N TRP A 15 -5.74 -7.65 10.20
CA TRP A 15 -5.64 -7.17 8.83
C TRP A 15 -4.17 -6.96 8.43
N SER A 16 -3.80 -7.43 7.24
CA SER A 16 -2.46 -7.27 6.67
C SER A 16 -2.52 -7.23 5.16
N TYR A 17 -1.93 -6.20 4.56
CA TYR A 17 -1.79 -6.12 3.11
C TYR A 17 -1.00 -7.31 2.57
N ASN A 18 -1.54 -7.99 1.55
CA ASN A 18 -1.00 -9.26 1.07
C ASN A 18 -1.14 -9.41 -0.46
N ASN A 19 -0.05 -9.13 -1.19
CA ASN A 19 0.02 -9.33 -2.64
C ASN A 19 -0.21 -10.81 -3.03
N ALA A 20 0.32 -11.76 -2.26
CA ALA A 20 0.12 -13.19 -2.54
C ALA A 20 -1.36 -13.59 -2.42
N GLY A 21 -2.11 -12.92 -1.53
CA GLY A 21 -3.57 -13.07 -1.45
C GLY A 21 -4.26 -12.70 -2.75
N PHE A 22 -3.86 -11.60 -3.39
CA PHE A 22 -4.37 -11.23 -4.71
C PHE A 22 -3.95 -12.24 -5.80
N SER A 23 -2.74 -12.79 -5.74
CA SER A 23 -2.33 -13.88 -6.66
C SER A 23 -3.22 -15.12 -6.51
N VAL A 24 -3.61 -15.48 -5.28
CA VAL A 24 -4.57 -16.56 -5.03
C VAL A 24 -5.95 -16.24 -5.62
N SER A 25 -6.44 -15.00 -5.45
CA SER A 25 -7.70 -14.57 -6.09
C SER A 25 -7.64 -14.68 -7.61
N GLY A 26 -6.49 -14.37 -8.22
CA GLY A 26 -6.24 -14.59 -9.64
C GLY A 26 -6.38 -16.05 -10.04
N ARG A 27 -5.77 -16.96 -9.27
CA ARG A 27 -5.88 -18.40 -9.51
C ARG A 27 -7.32 -18.91 -9.38
N VAL A 28 -8.10 -18.35 -8.46
CA VAL A 28 -9.54 -18.63 -8.33
C VAL A 28 -10.27 -18.18 -9.59
N MET A 29 -9.99 -16.97 -10.09
CA MET A 29 -10.60 -16.47 -11.33
C MET A 29 -10.31 -17.39 -12.51
N GLU A 30 -9.05 -17.81 -12.70
CA GLU A 30 -8.67 -18.77 -13.75
C GLU A 30 -9.41 -20.12 -13.63
N ALA A 31 -9.59 -20.62 -12.41
CA ALA A 31 -10.29 -21.88 -12.17
C ALA A 31 -11.80 -21.78 -12.51
N VAL A 32 -12.41 -20.62 -12.25
CA VAL A 32 -13.84 -20.37 -12.49
C VAL A 32 -14.11 -20.08 -13.96
N THR A 33 -13.26 -19.27 -14.62
CA THR A 33 -13.46 -18.86 -16.02
C THR A 33 -12.95 -19.90 -17.03
N GLY A 34 -12.02 -20.77 -16.62
CA GLY A 34 -11.32 -21.68 -17.54
C GLY A 34 -10.35 -20.98 -18.49
N THR A 35 -10.04 -19.71 -18.24
CA THR A 35 -9.11 -18.89 -19.04
C THR A 35 -7.91 -18.46 -18.21
N SER A 36 -6.83 -18.02 -18.86
CA SER A 36 -5.69 -17.42 -18.15
C SER A 36 -6.10 -16.12 -17.47
N ILE A 37 -5.37 -15.72 -16.42
CA ILE A 37 -5.68 -14.47 -15.71
C ILE A 37 -5.69 -13.26 -16.64
N ASN A 38 -4.75 -13.20 -17.57
CA ASN A 38 -4.64 -12.12 -18.56
C ASN A 38 -5.87 -12.06 -19.48
N GLN A 39 -6.32 -13.23 -19.95
CA GLN A 39 -7.52 -13.33 -20.78
C GLN A 39 -8.78 -12.98 -19.99
N ALA A 40 -8.92 -13.50 -18.77
CA ALA A 40 -10.06 -13.22 -17.91
C ALA A 40 -10.18 -11.72 -17.58
N VAL A 41 -9.09 -11.05 -17.20
CA VAL A 41 -9.09 -9.60 -16.94
C VAL A 41 -9.44 -8.81 -18.20
N ARG A 42 -8.91 -9.22 -19.36
CA ARG A 42 -9.23 -8.60 -20.65
C ARG A 42 -10.73 -8.71 -20.97
N ASP A 43 -11.29 -9.92 -20.91
CA ASP A 43 -12.66 -10.19 -21.35
C ASP A 43 -13.71 -9.67 -20.37
N LEU A 44 -13.43 -9.71 -19.07
CA LEU A 44 -14.39 -9.33 -18.03
C LEU A 44 -14.31 -7.85 -17.66
N ILE A 45 -13.16 -7.19 -17.88
CA ILE A 45 -12.93 -5.82 -17.42
C ILE A 45 -12.50 -4.92 -18.58
N PHE A 46 -11.38 -5.21 -19.25
CA PHE A 46 -10.81 -4.25 -20.21
C PHE A 46 -11.72 -4.03 -21.42
N THR A 47 -12.16 -5.10 -22.07
CA THR A 47 -13.01 -5.01 -23.26
C THR A 47 -14.40 -4.45 -22.96
N PRO A 48 -15.15 -4.93 -21.94
CA PRO A 48 -16.48 -4.39 -21.64
C PRO A 48 -16.48 -2.91 -21.24
N LEU A 49 -15.41 -2.45 -20.57
CA LEU A 49 -15.29 -1.06 -20.14
C LEU A 49 -14.59 -0.17 -21.18
N GLY A 50 -14.19 -0.71 -22.34
CA GLY A 50 -13.54 0.05 -23.41
C GLY A 50 -12.12 0.51 -23.10
N LEU A 51 -11.41 -0.17 -22.18
CA LEU A 51 -10.05 0.18 -21.75
C LEU A 51 -9.01 -0.24 -22.79
N ALA A 52 -8.97 0.49 -23.91
CA ALA A 52 -8.25 0.11 -25.12
C ALA A 52 -6.71 0.02 -24.97
N HIS A 53 -6.14 0.70 -23.97
CA HIS A 53 -4.72 0.76 -23.69
C HIS A 53 -4.32 -0.08 -22.47
N ALA A 54 -5.29 -0.69 -21.78
CA ALA A 54 -5.04 -1.55 -20.64
C ALA A 54 -4.39 -2.87 -21.05
N GLY A 55 -3.41 -3.31 -20.26
CA GLY A 55 -2.67 -4.54 -20.50
C GLY A 55 -2.18 -5.18 -19.21
N SER A 56 -1.94 -6.49 -19.28
CA SER A 56 -1.46 -7.35 -18.20
C SER A 56 -0.14 -8.07 -18.55
N THR A 57 0.42 -7.80 -19.73
CA THR A 57 1.64 -8.42 -20.24
C THR A 57 2.52 -7.41 -20.99
N ALA A 58 3.82 -7.68 -21.07
CA ALA A 58 4.79 -6.86 -21.81
C ALA A 58 4.32 -6.46 -23.21
N GLY A 59 3.83 -7.44 -23.97
CA GLY A 59 3.38 -7.22 -25.35
C GLY A 59 2.16 -6.31 -25.46
N GLU A 60 1.34 -6.21 -24.42
CA GLU A 60 0.11 -5.41 -24.43
C GLU A 60 0.39 -3.94 -24.14
N PHE A 61 1.31 -3.62 -23.22
CA PHE A 61 1.61 -2.22 -22.88
C PHE A 61 2.81 -1.62 -23.62
N LEU A 62 3.77 -2.42 -24.12
CA LEU A 62 4.92 -1.88 -24.88
C LEU A 62 4.56 -1.36 -26.28
N VAL A 63 3.42 -1.79 -26.83
CA VAL A 63 2.91 -1.30 -28.14
C VAL A 63 2.12 0.00 -28.02
N ASN A 64 1.92 0.48 -26.79
CA ASN A 64 1.30 1.77 -26.48
C ASN A 64 2.38 2.84 -26.19
N ARG A 65 1.93 4.08 -25.90
CA ARG A 65 2.82 5.08 -25.29
C ARG A 65 3.23 4.57 -23.90
N PHE A 66 4.49 4.15 -23.77
CA PHE A 66 4.98 3.45 -22.60
C PHE A 66 5.99 4.29 -21.81
N ALA A 67 5.72 4.53 -20.53
CA ALA A 67 6.65 5.15 -19.60
C ALA A 67 7.60 4.11 -19.00
N ALA A 68 8.90 4.28 -19.22
CA ALA A 68 9.89 3.41 -18.61
C ALA A 68 10.08 3.74 -17.11
N GLY A 69 10.21 2.70 -16.29
CA GLY A 69 10.43 2.84 -14.85
C GLY A 69 11.78 3.49 -14.54
N HIS A 70 11.80 4.42 -13.59
CA HIS A 70 13.01 5.05 -13.07
C HIS A 70 13.12 4.82 -11.57
N GLY A 71 14.35 4.61 -11.09
CA GLY A 71 14.67 4.58 -9.67
C GLY A 71 15.62 5.71 -9.30
N VAL A 72 15.90 5.87 -8.01
CA VAL A 72 16.95 6.76 -7.51
C VAL A 72 18.00 5.94 -6.79
N ARG A 73 19.27 6.15 -7.13
CA ARG A 73 20.43 5.54 -6.46
C ARG A 73 21.45 6.62 -6.15
N ASN A 74 21.83 6.75 -4.88
CA ASN A 74 22.77 7.78 -4.41
C ASN A 74 22.34 9.21 -4.85
N GLY A 75 21.05 9.50 -4.80
CA GLY A 75 20.48 10.80 -5.20
C GLY A 75 20.36 11.04 -6.70
N ALA A 76 20.87 10.13 -7.55
CA ALA A 76 20.77 10.26 -9.00
C ALA A 76 19.65 9.36 -9.57
N PRO A 77 18.82 9.86 -10.50
CA PRO A 77 17.85 9.03 -11.20
C PRO A 77 18.56 8.05 -12.13
N PHE A 78 18.04 6.84 -12.26
CA PHE A 78 18.49 5.86 -13.23
C PHE A 78 17.30 5.15 -13.88
N LEU A 79 17.48 4.77 -15.14
CA LEU A 79 16.50 3.98 -15.88
C LEU A 79 16.54 2.51 -15.42
N GLN A 80 15.40 1.97 -15.03
CA GLN A 80 15.29 0.59 -14.57
C GLN A 80 15.44 -0.38 -15.76
N ARG A 81 16.46 -1.24 -15.69
CA ARG A 81 16.75 -2.27 -16.70
C ARG A 81 17.19 -3.58 -16.02
N PRO A 82 16.78 -4.77 -16.55
CA PRO A 82 15.79 -4.93 -17.61
C PRO A 82 14.40 -4.51 -17.16
N PHE A 83 13.54 -4.14 -18.11
CA PHE A 83 12.11 -4.07 -17.84
C PHE A 83 11.58 -5.52 -17.76
N SER A 84 10.94 -5.86 -16.64
CA SER A 84 10.26 -7.14 -16.47
C SER A 84 8.87 -6.88 -15.90
N PRO A 85 7.80 -7.34 -16.57
CA PRO A 85 6.49 -7.41 -15.94
C PRO A 85 6.57 -8.27 -14.67
N SER A 86 5.77 -7.95 -13.68
CA SER A 86 5.55 -8.80 -12.52
C SER A 86 4.73 -10.02 -12.89
N VAL A 87 5.08 -11.17 -12.33
CA VAL A 87 4.26 -12.39 -12.47
C VAL A 87 2.94 -12.31 -11.70
N SER A 88 2.75 -11.28 -10.87
CA SER A 88 1.57 -11.11 -10.03
C SER A 88 0.61 -10.05 -10.59
N VAL A 89 0.05 -10.34 -11.76
CA VAL A 89 -0.90 -9.47 -12.49
C VAL A 89 -1.97 -8.89 -11.58
N THR A 90 -2.62 -9.75 -10.80
CA THR A 90 -3.71 -9.38 -9.89
C THR A 90 -3.30 -8.51 -8.71
N ALA A 91 -2.00 -8.37 -8.42
CA ALA A 91 -1.50 -7.58 -7.29
C ALA A 91 -0.90 -6.23 -7.70
N GLY A 92 -0.78 -5.96 -9.01
CA GLY A 92 -0.31 -4.65 -9.48
C GLY A 92 0.44 -4.61 -10.81
N ASP A 93 0.32 -5.62 -11.68
CA ASP A 93 1.00 -5.62 -12.99
C ASP A 93 0.11 -5.20 -14.16
N VAL A 94 -1.05 -4.62 -13.86
CA VAL A 94 -1.92 -4.04 -14.88
C VAL A 94 -1.36 -2.68 -15.28
N GLY A 95 -0.91 -2.57 -16.53
CA GLY A 95 -0.57 -1.32 -17.17
C GLY A 95 -1.83 -0.64 -17.72
N VAL A 96 -2.03 0.63 -17.38
CA VAL A 96 -3.15 1.45 -17.86
C VAL A 96 -2.66 2.86 -18.10
N CYS A 97 -3.26 3.56 -19.06
CA CYS A 97 -3.16 5.01 -19.12
C CYS A 97 -4.31 5.62 -18.29
N ILE A 98 -4.17 6.91 -17.96
CA ILE A 98 -5.16 7.61 -17.14
C ILE A 98 -6.53 7.77 -17.85
N THR A 99 -6.60 7.64 -19.17
CA THR A 99 -7.87 7.74 -19.91
C THR A 99 -8.76 6.55 -19.61
N ASP A 100 -8.17 5.36 -19.74
CA ASP A 100 -8.81 4.09 -19.43
C ASP A 100 -9.16 4.02 -17.95
N LEU A 101 -8.31 4.58 -17.09
CA LEU A 101 -8.62 4.63 -15.68
C LEU A 101 -9.73 5.64 -15.34
N LEU A 102 -9.76 6.84 -15.92
CA LEU A 102 -10.88 7.76 -15.74
C LEU A 102 -12.18 7.16 -16.29
N GLN A 103 -12.10 6.35 -17.34
CA GLN A 103 -13.20 5.55 -17.84
C GLN A 103 -13.66 4.50 -16.81
N TYR A 104 -12.72 3.77 -16.20
CA TYR A 104 -12.99 2.87 -15.07
C TYR A 104 -13.60 3.61 -13.86
N ALA A 105 -13.15 4.83 -13.58
CA ALA A 105 -13.69 5.69 -12.52
C ALA A 105 -15.13 6.10 -12.82
N ARG A 106 -15.39 6.55 -14.05
CA ARG A 106 -16.74 6.91 -14.52
C ARG A 106 -17.70 5.74 -14.43
N PHE A 107 -17.27 4.52 -14.78
CA PHE A 107 -18.08 3.32 -14.60
C PHE A 107 -18.52 3.14 -13.13
N HIS A 108 -17.63 3.39 -12.16
CA HIS A 108 -17.95 3.30 -10.73
C HIS A 108 -18.76 4.49 -10.19
N LEU A 109 -18.71 5.65 -10.86
CA LEU A 109 -19.46 6.87 -10.49
C LEU A 109 -20.86 6.96 -11.13
N GLY A 110 -21.05 6.33 -12.29
CA GLY A 110 -22.29 6.35 -13.05
C GLY A 110 -23.16 5.10 -12.85
N ASP A 111 -24.05 4.85 -13.81
CA ASP A 111 -24.86 3.63 -13.93
C ASP A 111 -24.13 2.49 -14.67
N GLY A 112 -22.85 2.67 -14.98
CA GLY A 112 -22.02 1.71 -15.72
C GLY A 112 -21.74 2.07 -17.19
N THR A 113 -21.95 3.32 -17.64
CA THR A 113 -21.72 3.76 -19.04
C THR A 113 -20.54 4.73 -19.18
N THR A 114 -19.91 4.81 -20.37
CA THR A 114 -18.71 5.66 -20.59
C THR A 114 -18.65 6.33 -21.97
N PRO A 115 -18.43 7.66 -22.06
CA PRO A 115 -18.12 8.36 -23.32
C PRO A 115 -16.73 9.06 -23.29
N ASP A 116 -15.84 8.67 -24.20
CA ASP A 116 -14.67 9.36 -24.83
C ASP A 116 -13.83 10.45 -24.09
N GLY A 117 -12.48 10.34 -24.14
CA GLY A 117 -11.52 11.48 -24.01
C GLY A 117 -10.17 11.26 -23.24
N THR A 118 -9.08 11.96 -23.63
CA THR A 118 -7.64 11.50 -23.59
C THR A 118 -6.60 12.25 -22.66
N LEU A 119 -5.45 11.60 -22.28
CA LEU A 119 -4.02 12.02 -21.97
C LEU A 119 -3.36 11.56 -20.61
N ALA A 120 -2.10 11.03 -20.61
CA ALA A 120 -1.40 9.94 -19.83
C ALA A 120 -0.50 10.15 -18.53
N ASP A 121 -0.21 9.03 -17.80
CA ASP A 121 0.88 8.56 -16.84
C ASP A 121 1.23 9.26 -15.47
N PRO A 122 1.83 8.58 -14.42
CA PRO A 122 1.79 7.19 -13.89
C PRO A 122 1.55 7.12 -12.32
N ILE A 123 1.72 5.96 -11.63
CA ILE A 123 1.25 5.58 -10.25
C ILE A 123 0.10 6.40 -9.71
N LEU A 124 -1.03 5.72 -9.70
CA LEU A 124 -2.30 6.30 -9.46
C LEU A 124 -2.86 5.90 -8.09
N LEU A 125 -3.21 6.91 -7.29
CA LEU A 125 -4.37 6.80 -6.43
C LEU A 125 -5.58 7.34 -7.20
N LEU A 126 -6.60 6.51 -7.37
CA LEU A 126 -7.93 6.96 -7.77
C LEU A 126 -8.83 6.84 -6.54
N GLU A 127 -9.22 7.99 -6.02
CA GLU A 127 -10.25 8.07 -4.99
C GLU A 127 -11.56 8.42 -5.66
N ILE A 128 -12.62 7.70 -5.28
CA ILE A 128 -13.96 7.87 -5.82
C ILE A 128 -14.90 8.05 -4.63
N VAL A 129 -15.68 9.13 -4.64
CA VAL A 129 -16.70 9.44 -3.64
C VAL A 129 -18.04 9.58 -4.37
N PRO A 130 -18.73 8.45 -4.65
CA PRO A 130 -19.96 8.46 -5.46
C PRO A 130 -21.06 9.37 -4.91
N GLU A 131 -21.22 9.45 -3.60
CA GLU A 131 -22.24 10.28 -2.93
C GLU A 131 -22.00 11.78 -3.12
N LYS A 132 -20.80 12.15 -3.56
CA LYS A 132 -20.40 13.52 -3.88
C LYS A 132 -20.21 13.75 -5.38
N ASN A 133 -20.46 12.75 -6.22
CA ASN A 133 -20.14 12.75 -7.65
C ASN A 133 -18.72 13.28 -7.91
N PHE A 134 -17.76 12.78 -7.12
CA PHE A 134 -16.39 13.26 -7.10
C PHE A 134 -15.41 12.11 -7.31
N ALA A 135 -14.36 12.37 -8.09
CA ALA A 135 -13.19 11.53 -8.13
C ALA A 135 -11.93 12.37 -8.29
N VAL A 136 -10.84 11.91 -7.69
CA VAL A 136 -9.49 12.48 -7.87
C VAL A 136 -8.54 11.36 -8.28
N GLY A 137 -7.77 11.63 -9.33
CA GLY A 137 -6.62 10.83 -9.74
C GLY A 137 -5.32 11.55 -9.38
N ILE A 138 -4.45 10.93 -8.58
CA ILE A 138 -3.14 11.47 -8.22
C ILE A 138 -2.07 10.60 -8.86
N LEU A 139 -1.18 11.22 -9.64
CA LEU A 139 -0.16 10.54 -10.43
C LEU A 139 1.24 10.83 -9.89
N THR A 140 2.04 9.80 -9.64
CA THR A 140 3.44 9.92 -9.23
C THR A 140 4.35 8.93 -9.98
N ASN A 141 5.55 9.33 -10.37
CA ASN A 141 6.54 8.41 -10.97
C ASN A 141 7.71 8.19 -10.01
N SER A 142 7.43 7.62 -8.83
CA SER A 142 8.44 7.45 -7.78
C SER A 142 8.14 6.26 -6.87
N THR A 143 9.18 5.53 -6.45
CA THR A 143 9.09 4.50 -5.40
C THR A 143 8.78 5.07 -4.01
N THR A 144 8.86 6.39 -3.83
CA THR A 144 8.45 7.13 -2.63
C THR A 144 7.21 8.00 -2.87
N GLY A 145 6.54 7.85 -4.02
CA GLY A 145 5.38 8.67 -4.40
C GLY A 145 4.22 8.61 -3.41
N TRP A 146 4.10 7.51 -2.65
CA TRP A 146 3.14 7.32 -1.56
C TRP A 146 3.11 8.48 -0.54
N ARG A 147 4.24 9.16 -0.30
CA ARG A 147 4.31 10.32 0.60
C ARG A 147 3.54 11.52 0.05
N LEU A 148 3.70 11.78 -1.25
CA LEU A 148 3.04 12.89 -1.92
C LEU A 148 1.54 12.63 -2.10
N ILE A 149 1.15 11.38 -2.35
CA ILE A 149 -0.24 11.00 -2.59
C ILE A 149 -1.16 11.47 -1.44
N GLN A 150 -0.81 11.19 -0.19
CA GLN A 150 -1.66 11.56 0.96
C GLN A 150 -1.72 13.07 1.20
N ASP A 151 -0.61 13.79 0.96
CA ASP A 151 -0.59 15.24 1.13
C ASP A 151 -1.47 15.92 0.06
N VAL A 152 -1.39 15.46 -1.19
CA VAL A 152 -2.22 15.95 -2.30
C VAL A 152 -3.69 15.59 -2.07
N GLU A 153 -3.99 14.36 -1.66
CA GLU A 153 -5.35 13.92 -1.33
C GLU A 153 -5.99 14.81 -0.25
N ARG A 154 -5.30 15.03 0.88
CA ARG A 154 -5.77 15.90 1.95
C ARG A 154 -6.09 17.30 1.44
N GLU A 155 -5.23 17.85 0.60
CA GLU A 155 -5.41 19.19 0.07
C GLU A 155 -6.59 19.24 -0.90
N VAL A 156 -6.74 18.25 -1.77
CA VAL A 156 -7.87 18.14 -2.68
C VAL A 156 -9.19 18.02 -1.90
N LEU A 157 -9.27 17.14 -0.90
CA LEU A 157 -10.47 16.98 -0.07
C LEU A 157 -10.80 18.23 0.74
N LYS A 158 -9.79 18.96 1.25
CA LYS A 158 -9.97 20.27 1.90
C LYS A 158 -10.54 21.30 0.93
N GLN A 159 -9.92 21.49 -0.23
CA GLN A 159 -10.26 22.56 -1.17
C GLN A 159 -11.61 22.32 -1.84
N HIS A 160 -11.94 21.07 -2.19
CA HIS A 160 -13.16 20.77 -2.94
C HIS A 160 -14.35 20.38 -2.07
N HIS A 161 -14.12 19.87 -0.86
CA HIS A 161 -15.19 19.37 0.01
C HIS A 161 -15.16 19.92 1.44
N GLY A 162 -14.27 20.87 1.74
CA GLY A 162 -14.16 21.46 3.07
C GLY A 162 -13.76 20.46 4.15
N ALA A 163 -13.12 19.34 3.76
CA ALA A 163 -12.73 18.30 4.70
C ALA A 163 -11.77 18.87 5.76
N THR A 164 -12.05 18.60 7.03
CA THR A 164 -11.16 18.97 8.13
C THR A 164 -10.50 17.72 8.70
N PHE A 165 -9.18 17.74 8.81
CA PHE A 165 -8.41 16.64 9.39
C PHE A 165 -7.89 17.08 10.76
N PRO A 166 -8.45 16.57 11.87
CA PRO A 166 -7.91 16.86 13.19
C PRO A 166 -6.46 16.36 13.30
N ARG A 167 -5.74 16.87 14.30
CA ARG A 167 -4.39 16.39 14.62
C ARG A 167 -4.43 14.88 14.88
N ASN A 168 -3.37 14.17 14.48
CA ASN A 168 -3.27 12.70 14.57
C ASN A 168 -4.32 11.93 13.73
N HIS A 169 -5.02 12.58 12.80
CA HIS A 169 -5.96 11.91 11.89
C HIS A 169 -5.22 11.17 10.77
N ALA A 170 -5.17 9.85 10.90
CA ALA A 170 -4.75 8.93 9.85
C ALA A 170 -5.74 8.96 8.68
N ILE A 171 -5.22 9.05 7.46
CA ILE A 171 -6.00 8.70 6.27
C ILE A 171 -5.48 7.35 5.79
N ALA A 172 -6.41 6.41 5.60
CA ALA A 172 -6.09 5.05 5.27
C ALA A 172 -6.45 4.74 3.82
N HIS A 173 -5.45 4.55 2.96
CA HIS A 173 -5.68 3.99 1.64
C HIS A 173 -5.54 2.49 1.70
N ARG A 174 -6.49 1.73 1.14
CA ARG A 174 -6.42 0.26 1.14
C ARG A 174 -6.29 -0.33 2.55
N GLY A 175 -6.77 0.36 3.60
CA GLY A 175 -6.58 -0.03 5.01
C GLY A 175 -5.20 0.32 5.61
N LEU A 176 -4.37 1.11 4.91
CA LEU A 176 -3.00 1.46 5.27
C LEU A 176 -2.89 2.89 5.81
N VAL A 177 -2.42 3.07 7.04
CA VAL A 177 -1.97 4.39 7.51
C VAL A 177 -0.49 4.54 7.15
N GLU A 178 -0.20 5.04 5.96
CA GLU A 178 1.20 5.14 5.47
C GLU A 178 1.90 6.41 5.94
N THR A 179 1.22 7.57 5.97
CA THR A 179 1.76 8.80 6.56
C THR A 179 0.84 9.44 7.59
N LEU A 180 1.47 10.06 8.58
CA LEU A 180 0.86 11.05 9.45
C LEU A 180 1.74 12.30 9.44
N PRO A 181 1.50 13.26 8.53
CA PRO A 181 2.37 14.42 8.36
C PRO A 181 2.30 15.40 9.55
N ASN A 182 1.21 15.35 10.33
CA ASN A 182 1.01 16.18 11.53
C ASN A 182 0.65 15.30 12.74
N VAL A 183 1.69 14.79 13.41
CA VAL A 183 1.56 14.01 14.65
C VAL A 183 2.09 14.78 15.84
N GLU A 184 1.29 14.81 16.89
CA GLU A 184 1.75 15.15 18.23
C GLU A 184 1.78 13.87 19.08
N PRO A 185 2.97 13.44 19.50
CA PRO A 185 3.10 12.34 20.46
C PRO A 185 2.42 12.65 21.78
N LEU A 186 1.99 11.59 22.48
CA LEU A 186 1.50 11.69 23.85
C LEU A 186 2.56 12.31 24.75
N ALA A 187 2.13 13.25 25.60
CA ALA A 187 3.00 13.89 26.60
C ALA A 187 3.65 12.85 27.54
N THR A 188 2.93 11.78 27.85
CA THR A 188 3.43 10.62 28.61
C THR A 188 3.32 9.37 27.74
N GLN A 189 4.46 8.71 27.52
CA GLN A 189 4.52 7.46 26.77
C GLN A 189 4.06 6.28 27.64
N PRO A 190 3.36 5.28 27.07
CA PRO A 190 2.92 4.10 27.81
C PRO A 190 4.10 3.23 28.24
N ASP A 191 3.84 2.31 29.17
CA ASP A 191 4.81 1.26 29.54
C ASP A 191 5.28 0.51 28.28
N PRO A 192 6.60 0.45 28.00
CA PRO A 192 7.12 -0.24 26.83
C PRO A 192 7.02 -1.76 26.91
N ALA A 193 6.90 -2.36 28.10
CA ALA A 193 7.03 -3.80 28.32
C ALA A 193 6.10 -4.66 27.43
N PRO A 194 4.81 -4.31 27.20
CA PRO A 194 3.94 -5.09 26.31
C PRO A 194 4.37 -5.10 24.84
N TYR A 195 5.15 -4.11 24.39
CA TYR A 195 5.51 -3.91 22.98
C TYR A 195 6.88 -4.47 22.64
N VAL A 196 7.78 -4.57 23.62
CA VAL A 196 9.13 -5.10 23.43
C VAL A 196 9.07 -6.58 23.03
N GLY A 197 9.88 -6.93 22.03
CA GLY A 197 9.97 -8.30 21.54
C GLY A 197 10.42 -8.38 20.09
N ARG A 198 10.49 -9.62 19.61
CA ARG A 198 10.75 -9.95 18.22
C ARG A 198 9.44 -10.35 17.56
N TYR A 199 9.22 -9.86 16.34
CA TYR A 199 8.07 -10.17 15.52
C TYR A 199 8.54 -10.71 14.17
N LEU A 200 7.90 -11.75 13.65
CA LEU A 200 8.30 -12.42 12.41
C LEU A 200 7.25 -12.24 11.31
N ARG A 201 7.73 -12.11 10.08
CA ARG A 201 6.96 -12.25 8.84
C ARG A 201 7.84 -12.95 7.78
N PRO A 202 7.29 -13.44 6.66
CA PRO A 202 8.01 -14.33 5.76
C PRO A 202 9.39 -13.83 5.29
N MET A 203 9.55 -12.52 5.06
CA MET A 203 10.78 -11.97 4.50
C MET A 203 11.74 -11.31 5.49
N ASN A 204 11.29 -11.02 6.71
CA ASN A 204 12.11 -10.35 7.71
C ASN A 204 11.54 -10.51 9.13
N ALA A 205 12.34 -10.13 10.11
CA ALA A 205 11.89 -9.89 11.47
C ALA A 205 11.80 -8.39 11.76
N VAL A 206 11.00 -8.04 12.76
CA VAL A 206 10.95 -6.72 13.36
C VAL A 206 11.38 -6.86 14.81
N SER A 207 12.42 -6.11 15.20
CA SER A 207 12.83 -5.97 16.60
C SER A 207 12.19 -4.71 17.16
N VAL A 208 11.55 -4.83 18.31
CA VAL A 208 11.06 -3.71 19.11
C VAL A 208 11.75 -3.75 20.46
N ARG A 209 12.46 -2.69 20.83
CA ARG A 209 13.29 -2.64 22.04
C ARG A 209 13.39 -1.23 22.60
N VAL A 210 13.85 -1.12 23.85
CA VAL A 210 14.13 0.18 24.47
C VAL A 210 15.60 0.53 24.28
N GLU A 211 15.87 1.69 23.70
CA GLU A 211 17.21 2.28 23.57
C GLU A 211 17.17 3.73 24.02
N GLY A 212 18.09 4.13 24.91
CA GLY A 212 18.15 5.52 25.40
C GLY A 212 16.84 6.00 26.05
N GLY A 213 16.08 5.10 26.67
CA GLY A 213 14.79 5.41 27.31
C GLY A 213 13.62 5.58 26.33
N ARG A 214 13.79 5.27 25.04
CA ARG A 214 12.74 5.34 24.02
C ARG A 214 12.53 3.99 23.37
N LEU A 215 11.31 3.72 22.91
CA LEU A 215 11.07 2.56 22.05
C LEU A 215 11.64 2.83 20.65
N VAL A 216 12.31 1.82 20.13
CA VAL A 216 12.83 1.81 18.77
C VAL A 216 12.36 0.55 18.05
N VAL A 217 12.16 0.68 16.75
CA VAL A 217 11.80 -0.40 15.84
C VAL A 217 12.93 -0.58 14.84
N GLN A 218 13.27 -1.83 14.53
CA GLN A 218 14.26 -2.13 13.50
C GLN A 218 13.82 -3.33 12.67
N GLU A 219 13.80 -3.18 11.35
CA GLU A 219 13.59 -4.30 10.45
C GLU A 219 14.90 -5.06 10.20
N LEU A 220 14.84 -6.38 10.32
CA LEU A 220 15.94 -7.32 10.21
C LEU A 220 15.64 -8.28 9.06
N PRO A 221 16.06 -7.97 7.82
CA PRO A 221 15.87 -8.84 6.66
C PRO A 221 16.39 -10.26 6.92
N ASN A 222 15.79 -11.28 6.31
CA ASN A 222 16.31 -12.65 6.39
C ASN A 222 17.72 -12.79 5.77
N GLY A 223 18.10 -11.86 4.90
CA GLY A 223 19.45 -11.76 4.34
C GLY A 223 19.82 -10.30 4.05
N GLY A 224 21.11 -9.98 4.21
CA GLY A 224 21.64 -8.63 4.13
C GLY A 224 21.69 -7.92 5.48
N GLU A 225 22.05 -6.63 5.46
CA GLU A 225 22.23 -5.83 6.68
C GLU A 225 20.90 -5.40 7.31
N PRO A 226 20.85 -5.25 8.65
CA PRO A 226 19.75 -4.60 9.35
C PRO A 226 19.41 -3.23 8.75
N ARG A 227 18.11 -2.89 8.72
CA ARG A 227 17.70 -1.53 8.39
C ARG A 227 18.12 -0.56 9.51
N PRO A 228 18.22 0.76 9.22
CA PRO A 228 18.43 1.77 10.25
C PRO A 228 17.42 1.63 11.39
N VAL A 229 17.87 1.95 12.61
CA VAL A 229 17.00 1.98 13.78
C VAL A 229 16.03 3.15 13.66
N MET A 230 14.75 2.91 13.93
CA MET A 230 13.67 3.88 13.81
C MET A 230 13.09 4.18 15.20
N PRO A 231 13.43 5.34 15.81
CA PRO A 231 12.81 5.76 17.06
C PRO A 231 11.32 6.02 16.87
N ILE A 232 10.50 5.55 17.80
CA ILE A 232 9.04 5.72 17.74
C ILE A 232 8.49 6.44 18.98
N ALA A 233 7.36 7.11 18.80
CA ALA A 233 6.57 7.66 19.89
C ALA A 233 5.08 7.40 19.65
N PHE A 234 4.37 7.03 20.72
CA PHE A 234 2.93 6.84 20.70
C PHE A 234 2.21 8.17 20.60
N PHE A 235 1.15 8.20 19.80
CA PHE A 235 0.21 9.31 19.66
C PHE A 235 -1.23 8.90 19.98
N GLY A 236 -1.44 7.62 20.33
CA GLY A 236 -2.72 7.05 20.76
C GLY A 236 -2.54 5.61 21.25
N PRO A 237 -3.61 4.94 21.69
CA PRO A 237 -3.56 3.56 22.14
C PRO A 237 -3.00 2.64 21.06
N ASP A 238 -1.90 1.96 21.37
CA ASP A 238 -1.19 1.04 20.47
C ASP A 238 -0.78 1.62 19.10
N ARG A 239 -0.79 2.96 18.97
CA ARG A 239 -0.46 3.67 17.73
C ARG A 239 0.73 4.58 17.93
N ALA A 240 1.76 4.37 17.13
CA ALA A 240 3.01 5.09 17.18
C ALA A 240 3.42 5.63 15.81
N VAL A 241 4.31 6.61 15.82
CA VAL A 241 4.91 7.21 14.63
C VAL A 241 6.42 7.16 14.74
N ILE A 242 7.10 6.99 13.62
CA ILE A 242 8.55 7.15 13.54
C ILE A 242 8.89 8.64 13.68
N THR A 243 9.77 8.98 14.61
CA THR A 243 10.08 10.38 14.96
C THR A 243 11.33 10.94 14.29
N ASP A 244 12.18 10.09 13.71
CA ASP A 244 13.46 10.48 13.14
C ASP A 244 13.90 9.57 11.98
N GLY A 245 14.86 10.03 11.18
CA GLY A 245 15.40 9.32 10.02
C GLY A 245 14.53 9.39 8.76
N ASN A 246 14.88 8.58 7.77
CA ASN A 246 14.28 8.62 6.42
C ASN A 246 12.78 8.25 6.39
N ASP A 247 12.29 7.57 7.42
CA ASP A 247 10.91 7.12 7.54
C ASP A 247 10.11 7.91 8.57
N ARG A 248 10.62 9.06 9.02
CA ARG A 248 9.90 9.98 9.92
C ARG A 248 8.49 10.27 9.39
N GLY A 249 7.50 10.18 10.28
CA GLY A 249 6.09 10.39 9.97
C GLY A 249 5.34 9.12 9.53
N GLN A 250 6.04 8.00 9.34
CA GLN A 250 5.41 6.71 9.06
C GLN A 250 4.76 6.12 10.32
N SER A 251 3.57 5.54 10.17
CA SER A 251 2.83 4.94 11.28
C SER A 251 3.27 3.51 11.57
N ILE A 252 3.24 3.17 12.85
CA ILE A 252 3.43 1.84 13.42
C ILE A 252 2.21 1.55 14.29
N GLU A 253 1.58 0.39 14.11
CA GLU A 253 0.47 -0.05 14.95
C GLU A 253 0.84 -1.35 15.66
N PHE A 254 0.55 -1.44 16.94
CA PHE A 254 0.59 -2.69 17.69
C PHE A 254 -0.82 -3.26 17.72
N VAL A 255 -0.98 -4.51 17.29
CA VAL A 255 -2.29 -5.15 17.21
C VAL A 255 -2.40 -6.18 18.32
N ARG A 256 -3.45 -6.05 19.12
CA ARG A 256 -3.77 -6.97 20.20
C ARG A 256 -4.60 -8.15 19.69
N ASN A 257 -4.37 -9.32 20.25
CA ASN A 257 -5.23 -10.49 20.04
C ASN A 257 -6.51 -10.42 20.89
N ALA A 258 -7.38 -11.42 20.76
CA ALA A 258 -8.63 -11.49 21.52
C ALA A 258 -8.44 -11.53 23.05
N ALA A 259 -7.25 -11.93 23.55
CA ALA A 259 -6.90 -11.91 24.96
C ALA A 259 -6.32 -10.56 25.43
N GLY A 260 -6.25 -9.55 24.55
CA GLY A 260 -5.72 -8.22 24.85
C GLY A 260 -4.18 -8.13 24.86
N ALA A 261 -3.46 -9.21 24.53
CA ALA A 261 -2.02 -9.19 24.43
C ALA A 261 -1.57 -8.64 23.08
N VAL A 262 -0.55 -7.78 23.06
CA VAL A 262 0.11 -7.33 21.82
C VAL A 262 0.71 -8.55 21.15
N ASN A 263 0.17 -8.91 19.98
CA ASN A 263 0.54 -10.13 19.27
C ASN A 263 1.05 -9.86 17.86
N TRP A 264 0.85 -8.65 17.34
CA TRP A 264 1.45 -8.23 16.08
C TRP A 264 1.96 -6.79 16.14
N VAL A 265 2.93 -6.49 15.30
CA VAL A 265 3.31 -5.13 14.92
C VAL A 265 3.05 -4.95 13.44
N ARG A 266 2.40 -3.84 13.07
CA ARG A 266 2.10 -3.46 11.69
C ARG A 266 2.99 -2.29 11.29
N ILE A 267 3.75 -2.50 10.22
CA ILE A 267 4.60 -1.49 9.61
C ILE A 267 4.17 -1.36 8.15
N VAL A 268 3.69 -0.17 7.77
CA VAL A 268 3.17 0.12 6.41
C VAL A 268 2.19 -0.96 5.95
N GLY A 269 1.20 -1.26 6.80
CA GLY A 269 0.14 -2.21 6.48
C GLY A 269 0.43 -3.69 6.56
N ARG A 270 1.68 -4.08 6.78
CA ARG A 270 2.06 -5.49 6.89
C ARG A 270 2.32 -5.84 8.33
N VAL A 271 1.61 -6.83 8.83
CA VAL A 271 1.83 -7.33 10.19
C VAL A 271 3.02 -8.28 10.23
N ALA A 272 3.73 -8.27 11.36
CA ALA A 272 4.63 -9.31 11.80
C ALA A 272 4.10 -9.84 13.15
N VAL A 273 4.09 -11.16 13.33
CA VAL A 273 3.55 -11.82 14.53
C VAL A 273 4.61 -11.96 15.58
N ARG A 274 4.25 -11.70 16.84
CA ARG A 274 5.15 -11.81 17.98
C ARG A 274 5.63 -13.25 18.11
N THR A 275 6.92 -13.43 18.33
CA THR A 275 7.50 -14.71 18.73
C THR A 275 7.75 -14.72 20.22
N ASN A 276 7.49 -15.87 20.85
CA ASN A 276 7.90 -16.14 22.22
C ASN A 276 9.41 -16.09 22.37
#